data_AF-A0A7W6EXY4-F1
#
_entry.id   AF-A0A7W6EXY4-F1
#
_cell.length_a   1.000
_cell.length_b   1.000
_cell.length_c   1.000
_cell.angle_alpha   90.00
_cell.angle_beta   90.00
_cell.angle_gamma   90.00
#
_symmetry.space_group_name_H-M   'P 1'
#
loop_
_entity.id
_entity.type
_entity.pdbx_description
1 polymer ?
#
loop_
_entity_poly.entity_id
_entity_poly.type
_entity_poly.pdbx_seq_one_letter_code
_entity_poly.pdbx_strand_id
1 'polypeptide(L)'
;MIGTRLKLARASAGLSLRELAERMGHVVSAQAIGKYERNEDMPGSRALMALAGTLGVSESYLLSDEELTLEGVDFRKKRSAKEEATIEAQTLQLLERYLTIEELLGLKSVEWEQPRSAPYPLHDLRDAEDAARSVREEWGLGHDPVPKLAELLEERGIKVWTCNGFVPVTYLIKPPWLRTRAG
;
A
#
# COMPACT_ATOMS: atom_id res chain seq x y z
N MET A 1 -13.56 -13.52 6.57
CA MET A 1 -14.22 -12.67 7.62
C MET A 1 -14.05 -11.20 7.21
N ILE A 2 -15.10 -10.36 7.25
CA ILE A 2 -15.11 -9.02 6.58
C ILE A 2 -14.34 -7.91 7.32
N GLY A 3 -14.07 -8.06 8.61
CA GLY A 3 -13.67 -6.96 9.48
C GLY A 3 -12.39 -6.23 9.07
N THR A 4 -11.32 -6.97 8.71
CA THR A 4 -10.07 -6.38 8.23
C THR A 4 -10.30 -5.58 6.95
N ARG A 5 -11.00 -6.16 5.97
CA ARG A 5 -11.31 -5.54 4.67
C ARG A 5 -12.15 -4.28 4.79
N LEU A 6 -13.17 -4.33 5.65
CA LEU A 6 -14.03 -3.18 5.92
C LEU A 6 -13.23 -2.04 6.57
N LYS A 7 -12.42 -2.35 7.57
CA LYS A 7 -11.57 -1.35 8.24
C LYS A 7 -10.57 -0.72 7.27
N LEU A 8 -9.95 -1.55 6.42
CA LEU A 8 -9.00 -1.09 5.39
C LEU A 8 -9.68 -0.16 4.38
N ALA A 9 -10.83 -0.55 3.82
CA ALA A 9 -11.58 0.28 2.87
C ALA A 9 -12.09 1.58 3.51
N ARG A 10 -12.52 1.55 4.77
CA ARG A 10 -12.90 2.77 5.49
C ARG A 10 -11.70 3.70 5.70
N ALA A 11 -10.56 3.14 6.09
CA ALA A 11 -9.32 3.90 6.29
C ALA A 11 -8.81 4.50 4.98
N SER A 12 -8.88 3.77 3.85
CA SER A 12 -8.45 4.29 2.54
C SER A 12 -9.34 5.43 2.06
N ALA A 13 -10.63 5.40 2.40
CA ALA A 13 -11.57 6.50 2.17
C ALA A 13 -11.38 7.69 3.13
N GLY A 14 -10.50 7.58 4.14
CA GLY A 14 -10.24 8.63 5.14
C GLY A 14 -11.40 8.87 6.11
N LEU A 15 -12.35 7.94 6.20
CA LEU A 15 -13.59 8.11 6.97
C LEU A 15 -13.47 7.57 8.39
N SER A 16 -14.05 8.26 9.36
CA SER A 16 -14.41 7.71 10.65
C SER A 16 -15.66 6.82 10.54
N LEU A 17 -15.93 6.02 11.58
CA LEU A 17 -17.15 5.21 11.66
C LEU A 17 -18.43 6.07 11.57
N ARG A 18 -18.39 7.28 12.13
CA ARG A 18 -19.52 8.23 12.09
C ARG A 18 -19.72 8.80 10.69
N GLU A 19 -18.65 9.27 10.07
CA GLU A 19 -18.70 9.80 8.69
C GLU A 19 -19.15 8.72 7.69
N LEU A 20 -18.72 7.47 7.86
CA LEU A 20 -19.20 6.36 7.04
C LEU A 20 -20.70 6.13 7.23
N ALA A 21 -21.17 6.06 8.48
CA ALA A 21 -22.60 5.90 8.77
C ALA A 21 -23.45 7.05 8.19
N GLU A 22 -22.97 8.29 8.30
CA GLU A 22 -23.62 9.49 7.74
C GLU A 22 -23.67 9.43 6.21
N ARG A 23 -22.55 9.11 5.53
CA ARG A 23 -22.50 8.98 4.07
C ARG A 23 -23.39 7.87 3.53
N MET A 24 -23.57 6.81 4.31
CA MET A 24 -24.51 5.73 4.00
C MET A 24 -25.98 6.12 4.26
N GLY A 25 -26.28 7.34 4.72
CA GLY A 25 -27.63 7.75 5.09
C GLY A 25 -28.18 7.00 6.31
N HIS A 26 -27.31 6.62 7.25
CA HIS A 26 -27.63 5.87 8.46
C HIS A 26 -28.32 4.52 8.22
N VAL A 27 -28.08 3.88 7.07
CA VAL A 27 -28.49 2.48 6.84
C VAL A 27 -27.92 1.55 7.91
N VAL A 28 -26.74 1.87 8.45
CA VAL A 28 -26.09 1.18 9.57
C VAL A 28 -25.56 2.22 10.56
N SER A 29 -25.65 1.95 11.86
CA SER A 29 -25.07 2.82 12.89
C SER A 29 -23.54 2.68 12.95
N ALA A 30 -22.84 3.74 13.37
CA ALA A 30 -21.39 3.68 13.61
C ALA A 30 -20.97 2.56 14.58
N GLN A 31 -21.83 2.22 15.54
CA GLN A 31 -21.61 1.12 16.48
C GLN A 31 -21.67 -0.24 15.78
N ALA A 32 -22.65 -0.46 14.91
CA ALA A 32 -22.77 -1.70 14.14
C ALA A 32 -21.61 -1.85 13.14
N ILE A 33 -21.20 -0.77 12.45
CA ILE A 33 -19.99 -0.78 11.61
C ILE A 33 -18.77 -1.19 12.43
N GLY A 34 -18.62 -0.64 13.65
CA GLY A 34 -17.52 -1.03 14.54
C GLY A 34 -17.55 -2.50 14.95
N LYS A 35 -18.74 -3.09 15.15
CA LYS A 35 -18.87 -4.54 15.39
C LYS A 35 -18.45 -5.36 14.18
N TYR A 36 -18.83 -4.93 12.98
CA TYR A 36 -18.42 -5.57 11.73
C TYR A 36 -16.89 -5.55 11.57
N GLU A 37 -16.24 -4.41 11.84
CA GLU A 37 -14.77 -4.29 11.80
C GLU A 37 -14.03 -5.20 12.78
N ARG A 38 -14.67 -5.55 13.91
CA ARG A 38 -14.13 -6.48 14.90
C ARG A 38 -14.59 -7.92 14.69
N ASN A 39 -15.32 -8.18 13.60
CA ASN A 39 -15.95 -9.48 13.32
C ASN A 39 -16.88 -9.99 14.43
N GLU A 40 -17.48 -9.08 15.20
CA GLU A 40 -18.44 -9.41 16.26
C GLU A 40 -19.86 -9.62 15.72
N ASP A 41 -20.12 -9.16 14.50
CA ASP A 41 -21.40 -9.25 13.80
C ASP A 41 -21.16 -9.22 12.28
N MET A 42 -22.15 -9.64 11.49
CA MET A 42 -22.08 -9.65 10.03
C MET A 42 -23.14 -8.72 9.42
N PRO A 43 -22.77 -7.89 8.42
CA PRO A 43 -23.75 -7.10 7.71
C PRO A 43 -24.68 -7.99 6.91
N GLY A 44 -26.00 -7.74 6.99
CA GLY A 44 -26.95 -8.29 6.03
C GLY A 44 -26.73 -7.70 4.62
N SER A 45 -27.33 -8.30 3.59
CA SER A 45 -27.13 -7.90 2.19
C SER A 45 -27.32 -6.39 1.94
N ARG A 46 -28.37 -5.77 2.49
CA ARG A 46 -28.59 -4.32 2.36
C ARG A 46 -27.46 -3.48 2.96
N ALA A 47 -26.94 -3.89 4.11
CA ALA A 47 -25.83 -3.20 4.77
C ALA A 47 -24.54 -3.39 3.97
N LEU A 48 -24.27 -4.60 3.46
CA LEU A 48 -23.10 -4.91 2.65
C LEU A 48 -23.05 -4.09 1.35
N MET A 49 -24.16 -4.05 0.61
CA MET A 49 -24.27 -3.23 -0.61
C MET A 49 -24.03 -1.74 -0.32
N ALA A 50 -24.61 -1.21 0.77
CA ALA A 50 -24.43 0.18 1.17
C ALA A 50 -22.97 0.49 1.57
N LEU A 51 -22.31 -0.44 2.27
CA LEU A 51 -20.89 -0.31 2.65
C LEU A 51 -20.00 -0.29 1.40
N ALA A 52 -20.16 -1.28 0.52
CA ALA A 52 -19.39 -1.41 -0.71
C ALA A 52 -19.53 -0.17 -1.59
N GLY A 53 -20.77 0.27 -1.84
CA GLY A 53 -21.05 1.46 -2.65
C GLY A 53 -20.49 2.75 -2.07
N THR A 54 -20.59 2.95 -0.75
CA THR A 54 -20.07 4.17 -0.09
C THR A 54 -18.55 4.21 -0.05
N LEU A 55 -17.91 3.05 0.08
CA LEU A 55 -16.46 2.91 0.15
C LEU A 55 -15.79 2.78 -1.24
N GLY A 56 -16.58 2.67 -2.31
CA GLY A 56 -16.07 2.54 -3.69
C GLY A 56 -15.35 1.21 -3.93
N VAL A 57 -15.75 0.14 -3.24
CA VAL A 57 -15.21 -1.23 -3.39
C VAL A 57 -16.31 -2.20 -3.80
N SER A 58 -15.94 -3.38 -4.28
CA SER A 58 -16.91 -4.44 -4.53
C SER A 58 -17.31 -5.15 -3.22
N GLU A 59 -18.49 -5.77 -3.21
CA GLU A 59 -18.89 -6.66 -2.12
C GLU A 59 -17.95 -7.86 -2.00
N SER A 60 -17.48 -8.39 -3.14
CA SER A 60 -16.51 -9.50 -3.17
C SER A 60 -15.17 -9.14 -2.51
N TYR A 61 -14.71 -7.89 -2.66
CA TYR A 61 -13.52 -7.40 -1.98
C TYR A 61 -13.71 -7.43 -0.47
N LEU A 62 -14.86 -6.95 0.02
CA LEU A 62 -15.16 -6.94 1.46
C LEU A 62 -15.26 -8.36 2.03
N LEU A 63 -15.69 -9.33 1.23
CA LEU A 63 -15.81 -10.73 1.63
C LEU A 63 -14.54 -11.55 1.37
N SER A 64 -13.50 -10.98 0.77
CA SER A 64 -12.24 -11.67 0.47
C SER A 64 -11.42 -11.95 1.74
N ASP A 65 -10.76 -13.11 1.76
CA ASP A 65 -9.82 -13.52 2.82
C ASP A 65 -8.35 -13.23 2.45
N GLU A 66 -8.08 -12.70 1.26
CA GLU A 66 -6.73 -12.23 0.92
C GLU A 66 -6.36 -11.08 1.86
N GLU A 67 -5.10 -10.97 2.27
CA GLU A 67 -4.61 -9.83 3.05
C GLU A 67 -3.22 -9.45 2.55
N LEU A 68 -3.06 -8.19 2.15
CA LEU A 68 -1.76 -7.59 1.87
C LEU A 68 -1.35 -6.71 3.06
N THR A 69 -0.09 -6.79 3.46
CA THR A 69 0.50 -5.94 4.50
C THR A 69 1.67 -5.14 3.94
N LEU A 70 1.83 -3.91 4.43
CA LEU A 70 3.03 -3.12 4.14
C LEU A 70 4.06 -3.35 5.23
N GLU A 71 5.33 -3.49 4.84
CA GLU A 71 6.47 -3.61 5.75
C GLU A 71 7.48 -2.50 5.46
N GLY A 72 8.12 -1.98 6.51
CA GLY A 72 9.16 -0.96 6.37
C GLY A 72 8.66 0.35 5.71
N VAL A 73 7.50 0.84 6.17
CA VAL A 73 6.92 2.07 5.64
C VAL A 73 7.69 3.29 6.16
N ASP A 74 8.31 4.02 5.24
CA ASP A 74 9.00 5.27 5.54
C ASP A 74 8.29 6.46 4.91
N PHE A 75 8.08 7.52 5.69
CA PHE A 75 7.53 8.78 5.23
C PHE A 75 8.60 9.86 5.21
N ARG A 76 8.85 10.43 4.03
CA ARG A 76 9.82 11.53 3.85
C ARG A 76 9.58 12.73 4.78
N LYS A 77 8.32 13.04 5.10
CA LYS A 77 7.92 14.11 6.00
C LYS A 77 7.09 13.52 7.11
N LYS A 78 7.25 14.06 8.33
CA LYS A 78 6.35 13.76 9.45
C LYS A 78 4.92 14.09 9.04
N ARG A 79 4.01 13.15 9.27
CA ARG A 79 2.57 13.30 9.05
C ARG A 79 1.85 12.91 10.34
N SER A 80 0.56 13.23 10.42
CA SER A 80 -0.25 12.71 11.52
C SER A 80 -0.48 11.21 11.34
N ALA A 81 -0.65 10.47 12.45
CA ALA A 81 -0.95 9.03 12.38
C ALA A 81 -2.22 8.71 11.56
N LYS A 82 -3.19 9.64 11.53
CA LYS A 82 -4.39 9.50 10.69
C LYS A 82 -4.05 9.59 9.20
N GLU A 83 -3.20 10.54 8.81
CA GLU A 83 -2.74 10.68 7.43
C GLU A 83 -1.92 9.45 7.00
N GLU A 84 -0.96 9.02 7.82
CA GLU A 84 -0.13 7.84 7.54
C GLU A 84 -0.99 6.59 7.31
N ALA A 85 -1.92 6.29 8.23
CA ALA A 85 -2.83 5.17 8.11
C ALA A 85 -3.74 5.26 6.86
N THR A 86 -4.14 6.47 6.47
CA THR A 86 -4.94 6.69 5.25
C THR A 86 -4.13 6.38 4.01
N ILE A 87 -2.89 6.86 3.94
CA ILE A 87 -2.02 6.64 2.76
C ILE A 87 -1.61 5.17 2.68
N GLU A 88 -1.29 4.51 3.80
CA GLU A 88 -1.04 3.07 3.84
C GLU A 88 -2.23 2.26 3.34
N ALA A 89 -3.44 2.59 3.80
CA ALA A 89 -4.66 1.92 3.37
C ALA A 89 -4.94 2.12 1.87
N GLN A 90 -4.73 3.33 1.34
CA GLN A 90 -4.83 3.62 -0.09
C GLN A 90 -3.79 2.85 -0.90
N THR A 91 -2.57 2.75 -0.40
CA THR A 91 -1.48 2.02 -1.04
C THR A 91 -1.79 0.53 -1.12
N LEU A 92 -2.23 -0.07 -0.01
CA LEU A 92 -2.64 -1.48 0.02
C LEU A 92 -3.77 -1.78 -0.97
N GLN A 93 -4.85 -0.99 -0.92
CA GLN A 93 -6.00 -1.18 -1.80
C GLN A 93 -5.62 -1.07 -3.29
N LEU A 94 -4.70 -0.15 -3.61
CA LEU A 94 -4.19 0.04 -4.97
C LEU A 94 -3.33 -1.15 -5.42
N LEU A 95 -2.44 -1.62 -4.55
CA LEU A 95 -1.56 -2.76 -4.83
C LEU A 95 -2.33 -4.05 -5.02
N GLU A 96 -3.34 -4.31 -4.20
CA GLU A 96 -4.18 -5.48 -4.37
C GLU A 96 -4.85 -5.49 -5.73
N ARG A 97 -5.48 -4.37 -6.13
CA ARG A 97 -6.08 -4.24 -7.46
C ARG A 97 -5.05 -4.46 -8.57
N TYR A 98 -3.84 -3.96 -8.39
CA TYR A 98 -2.78 -4.14 -9.36
C TYR A 98 -2.31 -5.58 -9.48
N LEU A 99 -2.04 -6.25 -8.35
CA LEU A 99 -1.62 -7.64 -8.31
C LEU A 99 -2.71 -8.56 -8.87
N THR A 100 -3.99 -8.29 -8.58
CA THR A 100 -5.11 -9.00 -9.20
C THR A 100 -5.10 -8.84 -10.73
N ILE A 101 -4.81 -7.65 -11.25
CA ILE A 101 -4.70 -7.44 -12.71
C ILE A 101 -3.52 -8.22 -13.30
N GLU A 102 -2.35 -8.18 -12.65
CA GLU A 102 -1.18 -8.96 -13.09
C GLU A 102 -1.51 -10.46 -13.14
N GLU A 103 -2.13 -10.99 -12.10
CA GLU A 103 -2.55 -12.39 -12.03
C GLU A 103 -3.54 -12.76 -13.14
N LEU A 104 -4.60 -11.95 -13.33
CA LEU A 104 -5.62 -12.19 -14.38
C LEU A 104 -5.04 -12.16 -15.79
N LEU A 105 -4.02 -11.34 -16.02
CA LEU A 105 -3.34 -11.22 -17.31
C LEU A 105 -2.18 -12.22 -17.46
N GLY A 106 -1.86 -13.00 -16.43
CA GLY A 106 -0.69 -13.90 -16.42
C GLY A 106 0.64 -13.15 -16.49
N LEU A 107 0.67 -11.87 -16.10
CA LEU A 107 1.89 -11.07 -16.02
C LEU A 107 2.62 -11.45 -14.72
N LYS A 108 3.90 -11.78 -14.83
CA LYS A 108 4.74 -11.97 -13.64
C LYS A 108 5.31 -10.63 -13.23
N SER A 109 5.11 -10.26 -11.96
CA SER A 109 5.88 -9.18 -11.35
C SER A 109 7.37 -9.47 -11.51
N VAL A 110 8.13 -8.45 -11.91
CA VAL A 110 9.59 -8.51 -11.94
C VAL A 110 10.08 -8.71 -10.51
N GLU A 111 10.94 -9.70 -10.30
CA GLU A 111 11.55 -9.90 -8.98
C GLU A 111 12.47 -8.73 -8.65
N TRP A 112 12.44 -8.31 -7.39
CA TRP A 112 13.28 -7.21 -6.92
C TRP A 112 14.76 -7.59 -7.06
N GLU A 113 15.46 -6.92 -7.98
CA GLU A 113 16.89 -7.05 -8.19
C GLU A 113 17.64 -6.20 -7.17
N GLN A 114 17.69 -6.71 -5.93
CA GLN A 114 18.40 -6.04 -4.84
C GLN A 114 19.88 -5.86 -5.19
N PRO A 115 20.43 -4.63 -5.09
CA PRO A 115 21.86 -4.40 -5.25
C PRO A 115 22.67 -5.30 -4.31
N ARG A 116 23.69 -5.99 -4.83
CA ARG A 116 24.52 -6.95 -4.08
C ARG A 116 25.21 -6.34 -2.87
N SER A 117 25.52 -5.05 -2.94
CA SER A 117 26.18 -4.33 -1.84
C SER A 117 25.20 -3.85 -0.76
N ALA A 118 23.89 -4.10 -0.90
CA ALA A 118 22.91 -3.78 0.12
C ALA A 118 22.90 -4.83 1.27
N PRO A 119 22.50 -4.45 2.50
CA PRO A 119 22.09 -3.11 2.92
C PRO A 119 23.28 -2.16 3.08
N TYR A 120 23.08 -0.89 2.74
CA TYR A 120 24.07 0.16 2.94
C TYR A 120 23.86 0.80 4.32
N PRO A 121 24.80 0.67 5.27
CA PRO A 121 24.74 1.41 6.52
C PRO A 121 24.93 2.91 6.22
N LEU A 122 24.03 3.75 6.75
CA LEU A 122 24.07 5.19 6.54
C LEU A 122 24.33 5.89 7.87
N HIS A 123 25.48 6.56 7.99
CA HIS A 123 25.84 7.40 9.13
C HIS A 123 25.85 8.88 8.75
N ASP A 124 26.26 9.20 7.52
CA ASP A 124 26.28 10.55 7.00
C ASP A 124 25.86 10.65 5.51
N LEU A 125 25.96 11.85 4.95
CA LEU A 125 25.63 12.12 3.55
C LEU A 125 26.59 11.43 2.57
N ARG A 126 27.85 11.24 2.95
CA ARG A 126 28.85 10.61 2.09
C ARG A 126 28.56 9.13 1.93
N ASP A 127 28.11 8.45 3.00
CA ASP A 127 27.64 7.07 2.90
C ASP A 127 26.49 6.92 1.90
N ALA A 128 25.58 7.90 1.85
CA ALA A 128 24.48 7.92 0.88
C ALA A 128 24.97 8.12 -0.56
N GLU A 129 25.96 9.00 -0.77
CA GLU A 129 26.59 9.20 -2.09
C GLU A 129 27.34 7.94 -2.57
N ASP A 130 28.06 7.27 -1.67
CA ASP A 130 28.80 6.05 -1.98
C ASP A 130 27.86 4.86 -2.22
N ALA A 131 26.75 4.77 -1.49
CA ALA A 131 25.67 3.83 -1.77
C ALA A 131 25.05 4.08 -3.16
N ALA A 132 24.73 5.34 -3.49
CA ALA A 132 24.19 5.69 -4.81
C ALA A 132 25.17 5.35 -5.94
N ARG A 133 26.47 5.58 -5.75
CA ARG A 133 27.51 5.22 -6.73
C ARG A 133 27.58 3.71 -6.94
N SER A 134 27.53 2.93 -5.85
CA SER A 134 27.55 1.47 -5.89
C SER A 134 26.36 0.92 -6.69
N VAL A 135 25.15 1.45 -6.45
CA VAL A 135 23.95 1.09 -7.20
C VAL A 135 24.09 1.46 -8.69
N ARG A 136 24.65 2.63 -9.01
CA ARG A 136 24.86 3.06 -10.40
C ARG A 136 25.87 2.18 -11.14
N GLU A 137 26.93 1.76 -10.48
CA GLU A 137 27.93 0.85 -11.05
C GLU A 137 27.33 -0.53 -11.32
N GLU A 138 26.61 -1.09 -10.35
CA GLU A 138 25.95 -2.40 -10.47
C GLU A 138 24.87 -2.40 -11.56
N TRP A 139 24.08 -1.33 -11.64
CA TRP A 139 23.02 -1.20 -12.65
C TRP A 139 23.51 -0.63 -13.98
N GLY A 140 24.80 -0.29 -14.12
CA GLY A 140 25.39 0.20 -15.36
C GLY A 140 24.88 1.57 -15.81
N LEU A 141 24.52 2.46 -14.88
CA LEU A 141 23.85 3.74 -15.16
C LEU A 141 24.80 4.88 -15.56
N GLY A 142 26.12 4.66 -15.56
CA GLY A 142 27.12 5.70 -15.79
C GLY A 142 27.03 6.85 -14.76
N HIS A 143 27.37 8.08 -15.17
CA HIS A 143 27.35 9.27 -14.29
C HIS A 143 26.33 10.35 -14.68
N ASP A 144 25.70 10.22 -15.85
CA ASP A 144 24.73 11.19 -16.35
C ASP A 144 23.39 11.14 -15.57
N PRO A 145 22.55 12.19 -15.64
CA PRO A 145 21.22 12.14 -15.05
C PRO A 145 20.40 10.95 -15.55
N VAL A 146 19.59 10.35 -14.67
CA VAL A 146 18.67 9.26 -15.05
C VAL A 146 17.34 9.89 -15.44
N PRO A 147 17.00 10.00 -16.74
CA PRO A 147 15.84 10.76 -17.19
C PRO A 147 14.51 10.11 -16.78
N LYS A 148 14.49 8.79 -16.64
CA LYS A 148 13.29 7.99 -16.35
C LYS A 148 13.47 7.10 -15.13
N LEU A 149 13.74 7.73 -13.99
CA LEU A 149 14.04 7.00 -12.75
C LEU A 149 12.90 6.05 -12.34
N ALA A 150 11.64 6.43 -12.52
CA ALA A 150 10.50 5.56 -12.17
C ALA A 150 10.48 4.27 -13.01
N GLU A 151 10.59 4.38 -14.34
CA GLU A 151 10.62 3.22 -15.23
C GLU A 151 11.83 2.31 -14.90
N LEU A 152 13.00 2.91 -14.65
CA LEU A 152 14.18 2.14 -14.22
C LEU A 152 13.94 1.36 -12.93
N LEU A 153 13.33 1.97 -11.92
CA LEU A 153 13.03 1.29 -10.67
C LEU A 153 12.03 0.13 -10.88
N GLU A 154 11.03 0.33 -11.74
CA GLU A 154 10.06 -0.69 -12.12
C GLU A 154 10.67 -1.87 -12.86
N GLU A 155 11.61 -1.61 -13.79
CA GLU A 155 12.40 -2.64 -14.47
C GLU A 155 13.26 -3.46 -13.51
N ARG A 156 13.59 -2.92 -12.33
CA ARG A 156 14.31 -3.64 -11.27
C ARG A 156 13.39 -4.32 -10.26
N GLY A 157 12.07 -4.25 -10.43
CA GLY A 157 11.09 -4.88 -9.54
C GLY A 157 10.58 -3.98 -8.40
N ILE A 158 10.83 -2.67 -8.44
CA ILE A 158 10.21 -1.70 -7.52
C ILE A 158 8.97 -1.09 -8.17
N LYS A 159 7.83 -1.26 -7.54
CA LYS A 159 6.57 -0.66 -7.98
C LYS A 159 6.54 0.84 -7.59
N VAL A 160 6.40 1.75 -8.56
CA VAL A 160 6.40 3.21 -8.31
C VAL A 160 5.04 3.82 -8.63
N TRP A 161 4.47 4.57 -7.68
CA TRP A 161 3.08 5.04 -7.78
C TRP A 161 2.90 6.46 -7.25
N THR A 162 1.87 7.13 -7.73
CA THR A 162 1.42 8.44 -7.22
C THR A 162 0.00 8.34 -6.70
N CYS A 163 -0.27 8.86 -5.50
CA CYS A 163 -1.61 8.86 -4.91
C CYS A 163 -2.09 10.31 -4.73
N ASN A 164 -3.22 10.67 -5.37
CA ASN A 164 -3.99 11.93 -5.24
C ASN A 164 -3.19 13.21 -4.86
N GLY A 165 -2.51 13.82 -5.82
CA GLY A 165 -1.88 15.15 -5.66
C GLY A 165 -0.65 15.18 -4.74
N PHE A 166 -0.32 14.08 -4.08
CA PHE A 166 0.94 13.88 -3.40
C PHE A 166 1.87 13.06 -4.30
N VAL A 167 2.90 13.71 -4.86
CA VAL A 167 4.02 13.05 -5.54
C VAL A 167 5.30 13.28 -4.74
N PRO A 168 6.19 12.29 -4.54
CA PRO A 168 5.97 10.85 -4.46
C PRO A 168 6.24 10.37 -3.02
N VAL A 169 5.38 9.51 -2.49
CA VAL A 169 5.85 8.54 -1.51
C VAL A 169 6.34 7.37 -2.35
N THR A 170 7.66 7.23 -2.49
CA THR A 170 8.24 6.02 -3.08
C THR A 170 8.04 4.91 -2.07
N TYR A 171 6.99 4.12 -2.24
CA TYR A 171 6.86 2.87 -1.49
C TYR A 171 7.79 1.85 -2.13
N LEU A 172 8.85 1.49 -1.41
CA LEU A 172 9.62 0.30 -1.76
C LEU A 172 8.85 -0.89 -1.18
N ILE A 173 7.86 -1.39 -1.93
CA ILE A 173 7.10 -2.57 -1.51
C ILE A 173 8.04 -3.76 -1.67
N LYS A 174 8.68 -4.15 -0.57
CA LYS A 174 9.42 -5.40 -0.52
C LYS A 174 8.41 -6.54 -0.62
N PRO A 175 8.60 -7.51 -1.53
CA PRO A 175 7.74 -8.68 -1.60
C PRO A 175 7.69 -9.42 -0.25
N PRO A 176 6.55 -10.04 0.15
CA PRO A 176 6.35 -10.69 1.45
C PRO A 176 7.34 -11.81 1.83
N TRP A 177 8.17 -12.25 0.89
CA TRP A 177 9.12 -13.35 1.05
C TRP A 177 10.57 -12.87 1.27
N LEU A 178 10.79 -11.55 1.28
CA LEU A 178 12.09 -10.92 1.52
C LEU A 178 12.38 -10.78 3.04
N ARG A 179 12.49 -11.91 3.74
CA ARG A 179 12.95 -11.95 5.13
C ARG A 179 14.44 -11.60 5.20
N THR A 180 14.79 -10.43 5.73
CA THR A 180 16.06 -10.30 6.47
C THR A 180 15.75 -10.51 7.95
N ARG A 181 16.19 -11.65 8.50
CA ARG A 181 16.32 -11.78 9.96
C ARG A 181 17.28 -10.69 10.42
N ALA A 182 16.78 -9.68 11.11
CA ALA A 182 17.59 -8.88 12.02
C ALA A 182 17.11 -9.25 13.43
N GLY A 183 17.98 -9.95 14.16
CA GLY A 183 17.89 -10.01 15.62
C GLY A 183 18.42 -8.73 16.25
#